data_AF-A0A158ELR0-F1
#
_entry.id   AF-A0A158ELR0-F1
#
_cell.length_a   1.000
_cell.length_b   1.000
_cell.length_c   1.000
_cell.angle_alpha   90.00
_cell.angle_beta   90.00
_cell.angle_gamma   90.00
#
_symmetry.space_group_name_H-M   'P 1'
#
loop_
_entity.id
_entity.type
_entity.pdbx_description
1 polymer ?
#
loop_
_entity_poly.entity_id
_entity_poly.type
_entity_poly.pdbx_seq_one_letter_code
_entity_poly.pdbx_strand_id
1 'polypeptide(L)'
;MARTDPHASFNIDYQMSAEAASASIAPVNVWDDFRFTYFKFPANAELPEVFLISSDGKESTVNTHVEGADHNIIVAETTAKEWRVRYGQQKVIGIVNSEFDPSRGATPSGTVVPGFRRVMKSEDEQ
;
A
#
# COMPACT_ATOMS: atom_id res chain seq x y z
N MET A 1 -8.41 3.71 -16.97
CA MET A 1 -7.87 2.35 -16.70
C MET A 1 -6.35 2.46 -16.71
N ALA A 2 -5.72 2.60 -15.54
CA ALA A 2 -4.27 2.61 -15.45
C ALA A 2 -3.76 1.20 -15.79
N ARG A 3 -2.97 1.08 -16.87
CA ARG A 3 -2.34 -0.17 -17.25
C ARG A 3 -1.13 -0.37 -16.36
N THR A 4 -1.17 -1.40 -15.53
CA THR A 4 -0.05 -1.91 -14.74
C THR A 4 1.15 -2.15 -15.66
N ASP A 5 2.35 -1.72 -15.25
CA ASP A 5 3.58 -1.95 -16.00
C ASP A 5 3.85 -3.47 -16.06
N PRO A 6 3.96 -4.10 -17.25
CA PRO A 6 4.27 -5.52 -17.35
C PRO A 6 5.69 -5.89 -16.87
N HIS A 7 6.53 -4.90 -16.54
CA HIS A 7 7.86 -5.09 -15.93
C HIS A 7 7.93 -4.72 -14.44
N ALA A 8 6.81 -4.37 -13.80
CA ALA A 8 6.80 -4.14 -12.35
C ALA A 8 7.14 -5.44 -11.62
N SER A 9 8.33 -5.51 -11.02
CA SER A 9 8.65 -6.57 -10.07
C SER A 9 7.76 -6.38 -8.86
N PHE A 10 6.99 -7.40 -8.50
CA PHE A 10 6.20 -7.39 -7.27
C PHE A 10 6.98 -8.04 -6.14
N ASN A 11 6.86 -7.47 -4.94
CA ASN A 11 7.27 -8.10 -3.71
C ASN A 11 6.04 -8.66 -2.99
N ILE A 12 6.11 -9.94 -2.62
CA ILE A 12 5.07 -10.67 -1.91
C ILE A 12 5.55 -11.21 -0.55
N ASP A 13 6.78 -10.88 -0.14
CA ASP A 13 7.38 -11.34 1.10
C ASP A 13 6.91 -10.49 2.28
N TYR A 14 5.68 -10.78 2.68
CA TYR A 14 4.99 -10.13 3.79
C TYR A 14 4.61 -11.15 4.86
N GLN A 15 4.90 -10.81 6.12
CA GLN A 15 4.54 -11.59 7.29
C GLN A 15 3.54 -10.82 8.14
N MET A 16 2.58 -11.53 8.75
CA MET A 16 1.52 -10.92 9.57
C MET A 16 1.52 -11.53 10.97
N SER A 17 1.13 -10.74 11.97
CA SER A 17 0.97 -11.25 13.33
C SER A 17 -0.24 -12.19 13.44
N ALA A 18 -0.07 -13.30 14.16
CA ALA A 18 -1.08 -14.33 14.33
C ALA A 18 -1.90 -14.08 15.60
N GLU A 19 -2.77 -13.08 15.57
CA GLU A 19 -3.65 -12.73 16.70
C GLU A 19 -5.08 -13.19 16.42
N ALA A 20 -5.55 -14.22 17.11
CA ALA A 20 -6.87 -14.79 16.90
C ALA A 20 -8.02 -13.76 17.04
N ALA A 21 -7.87 -12.78 17.94
CA ALA A 21 -8.84 -11.71 18.15
C ALA A 21 -8.96 -10.75 16.96
N SER A 22 -7.89 -10.63 16.16
CA SER A 22 -7.82 -9.74 15.00
C SER A 22 -8.03 -10.47 13.67
N ALA A 23 -8.19 -11.80 13.66
CA ALA A 23 -8.30 -12.59 12.44
C ALA A 23 -9.40 -12.12 11.45
N SER A 24 -10.47 -11.49 11.96
CA SER A 24 -11.53 -10.92 11.11
C SER A 24 -11.10 -9.74 10.23
N ILE A 25 -10.00 -9.08 10.58
CA ILE A 25 -9.47 -7.90 9.87
C ILE A 25 -8.15 -8.21 9.15
N ALA A 26 -7.81 -9.50 9.06
CA ALA A 26 -6.62 -9.94 8.35
C ALA A 26 -6.80 -9.76 6.84
N PRO A 27 -5.86 -9.08 6.16
CA PRO A 27 -5.84 -9.11 4.72
C PRO A 27 -5.60 -10.55 4.26
N VAL A 28 -6.28 -10.92 3.18
CA VAL A 28 -6.07 -12.19 2.47
C VAL A 28 -4.67 -12.22 1.87
N ASN A 29 -4.29 -11.14 1.19
CA ASN A 29 -2.97 -10.99 0.56
C ASN A 29 -2.43 -9.57 0.81
N VAL A 30 -1.12 -9.47 0.95
CA VAL A 30 -0.39 -8.20 0.94
C VAL A 30 0.78 -8.32 -0.03
N TRP A 31 0.97 -7.29 -0.87
CA TRP A 31 2.07 -7.21 -1.80
C TRP A 31 2.39 -5.75 -2.10
N ASP A 32 3.55 -5.49 -2.69
CA ASP A 32 3.92 -4.16 -3.19
C ASP A 32 4.56 -4.24 -4.58
N ASP A 33 4.59 -3.12 -5.29
CA ASP A 33 5.28 -2.94 -6.57
C ASP A 33 6.54 -2.06 -6.44
N PHE A 34 7.14 -2.03 -5.25
CA PHE A 34 8.19 -1.12 -4.79
C PHE A 34 7.82 0.37 -4.82
N ARG A 35 6.55 0.72 -5.05
CA ARG A 35 6.05 2.10 -4.95
C ARG A 35 4.85 2.17 -4.02
N PHE A 36 3.87 1.31 -4.23
CA PHE A 36 2.63 1.22 -3.48
C PHE A 36 2.46 -0.16 -2.86
N THR A 37 1.84 -0.19 -1.68
CA THR A 37 1.52 -1.43 -0.98
C THR A 37 0.02 -1.69 -1.09
N TYR A 38 -0.34 -2.93 -1.41
CA TYR A 38 -1.70 -3.36 -1.66
C TYR A 38 -2.13 -4.35 -0.57
N PHE A 39 -3.26 -4.08 0.07
CA PHE A 39 -3.85 -4.90 1.12
C PHE A 39 -5.21 -5.39 0.62
N LYS A 40 -5.31 -6.67 0.29
CA LYS A 40 -6.56 -7.28 -0.19
C LYS A 40 -7.32 -7.91 0.97
N PHE A 41 -8.58 -7.55 1.13
CA PHE A 41 -9.50 -8.10 2.12
C PHE A 41 -10.56 -9.00 1.45
N PRO A 42 -11.30 -9.82 2.22
CA PRO A 42 -12.45 -10.53 1.69
C PRO A 42 -13.50 -9.53 1.12
N ALA A 43 -14.15 -9.88 0.02
CA ALA A 43 -15.03 -8.96 -0.74
C ALA A 43 -16.16 -8.31 0.07
N ASN A 44 -16.68 -9.00 1.09
CA ASN A 44 -17.76 -8.51 1.94
C ASN A 44 -17.30 -8.20 3.37
N ALA A 45 -15.99 -8.07 3.60
CA ALA A 45 -15.46 -7.68 4.90
C ALA A 45 -15.51 -6.16 5.09
N GLU A 46 -15.66 -5.71 6.33
CA GLU A 46 -15.46 -4.31 6.67
C GLU A 46 -13.99 -3.94 6.45
N LEU A 47 -13.75 -2.82 5.77
CA LEU A 47 -12.40 -2.35 5.48
C LEU A 47 -11.79 -1.69 6.72
N PRO A 48 -10.61 -2.16 7.18
CA PRO A 48 -9.87 -1.52 8.25
C PRO A 48 -9.11 -0.27 7.78
N GLU A 49 -8.58 0.48 8.73
CA GLU A 49 -7.62 1.54 8.46
C GLU A 49 -6.19 0.98 8.43
N VAL A 50 -5.36 1.52 7.55
CA VAL A 50 -3.96 1.10 7.38
C VAL A 50 -3.03 2.25 7.80
N PHE A 51 -2.06 1.91 8.65
CA PHE A 51 -1.02 2.81 9.13
C PHE A 51 0.35 2.21 8.84
N LEU A 52 1.35 3.06 8.65
CA LEU A 52 2.75 2.64 8.59
C LEU A 52 3.45 2.91 9.92
N ILE A 53 4.51 2.16 10.22
CA ILE A 53 5.43 2.49 11.31
C ILE A 53 6.57 3.31 10.73
N SER A 54 6.68 4.56 11.20
CA SER A 54 7.73 5.49 10.84
C SER A 54 9.07 5.09 11.43
N SER A 55 10.17 5.71 10.97
CA SER A 55 11.52 5.44 11.46
C SER A 55 11.73 5.70 12.96
N ASP A 56 10.84 6.48 13.58
CA ASP A 56 10.81 6.75 15.02
C ASP A 56 10.05 5.67 15.82
N GLY A 57 9.54 4.63 15.16
CA GLY A 57 8.78 3.54 15.75
C GLY A 57 7.31 3.88 16.03
N LYS A 58 6.81 5.04 15.58
CA LYS A 58 5.41 5.44 15.80
C LYS A 58 4.55 5.16 14.58
N GLU A 59 3.27 4.89 14.85
CA GLU A 59 2.26 4.82 13.80
C GLU A 59 2.10 6.19 13.13
N SER A 60 2.01 6.19 11.81
CA SER A 60 1.78 7.37 10.99
C SER A 60 0.72 7.07 9.94
N THR A 61 -0.09 8.07 9.64
CA THR A 61 -1.09 7.99 8.59
C THR A 61 -0.42 7.97 7.22
N VAL A 62 -1.08 7.32 6.27
CA VAL A 62 -0.65 7.22 4.89
C VAL A 62 -1.82 7.56 3.98
N ASN A 63 -1.52 8.19 2.84
CA ASN A 63 -2.54 8.36 1.81
C ASN A 63 -2.92 6.99 1.26
N THR A 64 -4.22 6.71 1.30
CA THR A 64 -4.77 5.45 0.82
C THR A 64 -5.98 5.70 -0.06
N HIS A 65 -6.21 4.78 -0.98
CA HIS A 65 -7.45 4.70 -1.73
C HIS A 65 -7.86 3.24 -1.89
N VAL A 66 -9.13 3.02 -2.24
CA VAL A 66 -9.68 1.67 -2.42
C VAL A 66 -9.85 1.38 -3.90
N GLU A 67 -9.38 0.21 -4.33
CA GLU A 67 -9.53 -0.31 -5.68
C GLU A 67 -10.04 -1.77 -5.68
N GLY A 68 -10.13 -2.37 -6.88
CA GLY A 68 -10.64 -3.71 -7.10
C GLY A 68 -12.11 -3.72 -7.51
N ALA A 69 -12.53 -4.75 -8.25
CA ALA A 69 -13.91 -4.91 -8.69
C ALA A 69 -14.90 -4.97 -7.52
N ASP A 70 -14.45 -5.56 -6.40
CA ASP A 70 -15.24 -5.74 -5.19
C ASP A 70 -14.96 -4.66 -4.13
N HIS A 71 -14.22 -3.59 -4.46
CA HIS A 71 -13.81 -2.53 -3.51
C HIS A 71 -13.14 -3.07 -2.24
N ASN A 72 -12.29 -4.08 -2.40
CA ASN A 72 -11.70 -4.83 -1.29
C ASN A 72 -10.17 -4.74 -1.24
N ILE A 73 -9.56 -3.85 -2.01
CA ILE A 73 -8.11 -3.65 -2.01
C ILE A 73 -7.82 -2.23 -1.53
N ILE A 74 -7.24 -2.10 -0.35
CA ILE A 74 -6.69 -0.81 0.11
C ILE A 74 -5.29 -0.68 -0.48
N VAL A 75 -5.07 0.40 -1.22
CA VAL A 75 -3.77 0.76 -1.78
C VAL A 75 -3.20 1.88 -0.95
N ALA A 76 -2.04 1.65 -0.35
CA ALA A 76 -1.26 2.69 0.30
C ALA A 76 -0.28 3.29 -0.71
N GLU A 77 -0.27 4.62 -0.82
CA GLU A 77 0.56 5.36 -1.79
C GLU A 77 2.05 5.43 -1.39
N THR A 78 2.56 4.39 -0.73
CA THR A 78 3.97 4.22 -0.34
C THR A 78 4.28 2.76 -0.04
N THR A 79 5.57 2.46 0.12
CA THR A 79 6.08 1.23 0.73
C THR A 79 6.67 1.52 2.10
N ALA A 80 6.50 0.59 3.04
CA ALA A 80 7.11 0.67 4.36
C ALA A 80 7.52 -0.71 4.85
N LYS A 81 8.51 -0.74 5.74
CA LYS A 81 9.00 -1.96 6.40
C LYS A 81 7.94 -2.59 7.30
N GLU A 82 7.17 -1.77 7.99
CA GLU A 82 6.19 -2.21 8.97
C GLU A 82 4.88 -1.45 8.82
N TRP A 83 3.79 -2.18 8.99
CA TRP A 83 2.42 -1.72 8.86
C TRP A 83 1.58 -2.15 10.05
N ARG A 84 0.53 -1.38 10.33
CA ARG A 84 -0.51 -1.70 11.29
C ARG A 84 -1.87 -1.57 10.62
N VAL A 85 -2.62 -2.65 10.61
CA VAL A 85 -4.01 -2.68 10.15
C VAL A 85 -4.90 -2.62 11.37
N ARG A 86 -5.77 -1.62 11.47
CA ARG A 86 -6.59 -1.35 12.65
C ARG A 86 -8.07 -1.34 12.31
N TYR A 87 -8.87 -1.88 13.22
CA TYR A 87 -10.32 -1.74 13.17
C TYR A 87 -10.87 -1.44 14.56
N GLY A 88 -11.42 -0.24 14.71
CA GLY A 88 -11.80 0.30 16.02
C GLY A 88 -10.59 0.37 16.97
N GLN A 89 -10.85 0.23 18.27
CA GLN A 89 -9.81 0.39 19.31
C GLN A 89 -9.13 -0.92 19.73
N GLN A 90 -9.67 -2.07 19.32
CA GLN A 90 -9.33 -3.36 19.93
C GLN A 90 -8.66 -4.34 18.97
N LYS A 91 -8.86 -4.18 17.65
CA LYS A 91 -8.30 -5.08 16.65
C LYS A 91 -7.14 -4.40 15.94
N VAL A 92 -5.99 -5.04 15.99
CA VAL A 92 -4.77 -4.61 15.29
C VAL A 92 -4.09 -5.83 14.69
N ILE A 93 -3.52 -5.69 13.51
CA ILE A 93 -2.61 -6.67 12.92
C ILE A 93 -1.32 -5.97 12.55
N GLY A 94 -0.20 -6.53 13.02
CA GLY A 94 1.13 -6.13 12.58
C GLY A 94 1.48 -6.83 11.29
N ILE A 95 1.98 -6.09 10.31
CA ILE A 95 2.43 -6.64 9.03
C ILE A 95 3.84 -6.14 8.76
N VAL A 96 4.76 -7.03 8.39
CA VAL A 96 6.17 -6.75 8.15
C VAL A 96 6.50 -7.11 6.70
N ASN A 97 7.13 -6.18 5.99
CA ASN A 97 7.72 -6.41 4.67
C ASN A 97 9.18 -6.88 4.85
N SER A 98 9.45 -8.13 4.51
CA SER A 98 10.76 -8.76 4.67
C SER A 98 11.77 -8.29 3.60
N GLU A 99 11.30 -7.88 2.43
CA GLU A 99 12.11 -7.41 1.29
C GLU A 99 11.95 -5.90 1.06
N PHE A 100 11.78 -5.13 2.15
CA PHE A 100 11.67 -3.68 2.06
C PHE A 100 12.98 -3.05 1.57
N ASP A 101 12.94 -2.47 0.37
CA ASP A 101 14.05 -1.75 -0.23
C ASP A 101 13.58 -0.38 -0.78
N PRO A 102 13.84 0.73 -0.06
CA PRO A 102 13.42 2.07 -0.49
C PRO A 102 14.21 2.59 -1.69
N SER A 103 15.25 1.88 -2.16
CA SER A 103 16.02 2.26 -3.35
C SER A 103 15.43 1.71 -4.66
N ARG A 104 14.46 0.78 -4.57
CA ARG A 104 13.76 0.18 -5.72
C ARG A 104 12.46 0.92 -6.02
N GLY A 105 11.97 0.83 -7.25
CA GLY A 105 10.69 1.43 -7.67
C GLY A 105 10.70 2.93 -7.99
N ALA A 106 11.81 3.64 -7.78
CA ALA A 106 11.93 5.06 -8.13
C ALA A 106 11.80 5.29 -9.64
N THR A 107 10.70 5.93 -10.07
CA THR A 107 10.51 6.35 -11.47
C THR A 107 10.86 7.82 -11.67
N PRO A 108 11.77 8.18 -12.61
CA PRO A 108 12.11 9.57 -12.92
C PRO A 108 10.94 10.40 -13.50
N SER A 109 9.81 9.76 -13.83
CA SER A 109 8.67 10.37 -14.52
C SER A 109 7.79 11.23 -13.60
N GLY A 110 7.89 11.08 -12.27
CA GLY A 110 7.02 11.77 -11.31
C GLY A 110 5.54 11.39 -11.43
N THR A 111 5.24 10.23 -12.02
CA THR A 111 3.87 9.72 -12.22
C THR A 111 3.86 8.21 -12.06
N VAL A 112 2.79 7.67 -11.46
CA VAL A 112 2.65 6.23 -11.18
C VAL A 112 2.19 5.42 -12.40
N VAL A 113 1.72 6.10 -13.44
CA VAL A 113 1.25 5.50 -14.70
C VAL A 113 2.43 5.33 -15.67
N PRO A 114 2.68 4.12 -16.18
CA PRO A 114 3.69 3.86 -17.20
C PRO A 114 3.41 4.67 -18.47
N GLY A 115 4.44 5.29 -19.03
CA GLY A 115 4.35 6.10 -20.26
C GLY A 115 3.88 7.54 -20.07
N PHE A 116 3.54 7.96 -18.84
CA PHE A 116 3.22 9.35 -18.52
C PHE A 116 4.36 9.99 -17.73
N ARG A 117 4.65 11.26 -18.02
CA ARG A 117 5.65 12.07 -17.30
C ARG A 117 5.01 13.38 -16.88
N ARG A 118 5.19 13.74 -15.61
CA ARG A 118 4.81 15.07 -15.11
C ARG A 118 5.70 16.11 -15.78
N VAL A 119 5.09 17.04 -16.50
CA VAL A 119 5.76 18.22 -17.06
C VAL A 119 5.18 19.43 -16.35
N MET A 120 6.03 20.32 -15.81
CA MET A 120 5.56 21.61 -15.33
C MET A 120 5.07 22.42 -16.52
N LYS A 121 3.80 22.81 -16.51
CA LYS A 121 3.29 23.79 -17.48
C LYS A 121 3.84 25.16 -17.06
N SER A 122 4.66 25.79 -17.89
CA SER A 122 5.04 27.20 -17.70
C SER A 122 3.84 28.10 -18.00
N GLU A 123 3.65 29.15 -17.21
CA GLU A 123 2.62 30.19 -17.42
C GLU A 123 2.97 31.15 -18.56
N ASP A 124 3.43 30.64 -19.70
CA ASP A 124 3.69 31.42 -20.92
C ASP A 124 2.83 30.90 -22.08
N GLU A 125 1.51 30.95 -21.89
CA GLU A 125 0.53 30.95 -22.97
C GLU A 125 -0.56 31.98 -22.65
N GLN A 126 -0.23 33.26 -22.87
CA GLN A 126 -1.18 34.33 -23.17
C GLN A 126 -0.76 35.00 -24.49
#